data_AF-A0A317FGN8-F1
#
_entry.id   AF-A0A317FGN8-F1
#
_cell.length_a   1.000
_cell.length_b   1.000
_cell.length_c   1.000
_cell.angle_alpha   90.00
_cell.angle_beta   90.00
_cell.angle_gamma   90.00
#
_symmetry.space_group_name_H-M   'P 1'
#
loop_
_entity.id
_entity.type
_entity.pdbx_description
1 polymer ?
#
loop_
_entity_poly.entity_id
_entity_poly.type
_entity_poly.pdbx_seq_one_letter_code
_entity_poly.pdbx_strand_id
1 'polypeptide(L)'
;MRRLPLVLIVLALLGAAGWWMGAPAAQGTTSGWLPRWLPGWATGAAPDGPRPRLAEVDRGNITAVVSATGTVNPVLSVQVGSQLSGQIRELFADFNSRVTAGEPVARLDTRTIEARQAAAQADLQSATAAVLVARANADKSAADLASARAQLDSARARLDSAEAQMRDAEAELDRAQQLRNRGVNAERDLSRARFLAERLRAETAAAHASIAQQEAQLLGAEAAQRTAAAQVTAAEAAQAQRAAQLRQVEVDLANATIRAPIDGVVISRNIDIGQTVAASLQSPILFMIAASLDEMEVWATVDESDIGRIRAGQEVTFTVAAHPAFPLQGRVKEIRLSPTTLQNVVTYTVVVAAPNVGGRMLPGMTANMRIIADRRENVLRVPNAALRWRPPGSTAEGGAEVQGSSAMIEQALRELEDLTPAQRAEIAAAEAEFRERMASLPQDGDARRVQSQAARRRLIARFNGVLSGEQRARLASARGGGQGRGTAGTVWVVDEATGAPRAVPVRSGLTDGTITEILAGLEEGAQVVIGTERATARAGAGSALRGF
;
A
#
# COMPACT_ATOMS: atom_id res chain seq x y z
N MET A 1 -49.36 4.66 24.84
CA MET A 1 -50.51 4.97 23.95
C MET A 1 -50.49 3.91 22.85
N ARG A 2 -51.27 2.81 22.98
CA ARG A 2 -52.57 2.58 22.31
C ARG A 2 -52.49 2.86 20.80
N ARG A 3 -52.82 1.98 19.84
CA ARG A 3 -53.65 0.77 19.82
C ARG A 3 -53.57 0.14 18.40
N LEU A 4 -53.47 -1.19 18.31
CA LEU A 4 -54.16 -2.06 17.31
C LEU A 4 -55.70 -1.97 17.54
N PRO A 5 -56.67 -2.62 16.81
CA PRO A 5 -56.60 -3.64 15.74
C PRO A 5 -57.77 -3.57 14.68
N LEU A 6 -57.99 -4.67 13.92
CA LEU A 6 -59.27 -5.20 13.35
C LEU A 6 -59.79 -4.55 12.02
N VAL A 7 -60.46 -5.21 11.05
CA VAL A 7 -60.74 -6.62 10.67
C VAL A 7 -61.74 -6.65 9.46
N LEU A 8 -61.82 -7.79 8.76
CA LEU A 8 -62.95 -8.37 7.95
C LEU A 8 -63.42 -7.77 6.59
N ILE A 9 -63.27 -8.63 5.56
CA ILE A 9 -64.27 -9.15 4.58
C ILE A 9 -65.13 -8.18 3.76
N VAL A 10 -65.03 -8.31 2.42
CA VAL A 10 -66.18 -8.52 1.49
C VAL A 10 -65.77 -9.50 0.38
N LEU A 11 -66.70 -10.39 0.05
CA LEU A 11 -66.63 -11.54 -0.84
C LEU A 11 -67.72 -11.36 -1.91
N ALA A 12 -67.40 -11.50 -3.19
CA ALA A 12 -68.32 -11.75 -4.33
C ALA A 12 -67.55 -11.53 -5.66
N LEU A 13 -67.79 -12.19 -6.80
CA LEU A 13 -68.38 -13.47 -7.21
C LEU A 13 -68.25 -13.48 -8.76
N LEU A 14 -68.13 -14.68 -9.33
CA LEU A 14 -68.63 -15.13 -10.65
C LEU A 14 -67.89 -14.83 -11.97
N GLY A 15 -67.47 -15.96 -12.57
CA GLY A 15 -67.88 -16.40 -13.92
C GLY A 15 -66.95 -16.02 -15.08
N ALA A 16 -66.82 -16.77 -16.17
CA ALA A 16 -67.20 -18.11 -16.57
C ALA A 16 -66.52 -18.38 -17.94
N ALA A 17 -66.19 -19.63 -18.20
CA ALA A 17 -66.27 -20.36 -19.49
C ALA A 17 -65.47 -19.95 -20.75
N GLY A 18 -65.04 -20.99 -21.50
CA GLY A 18 -64.66 -20.95 -22.93
C GLY A 18 -63.26 -21.51 -23.19
N TRP A 19 -63.01 -22.84 -23.27
CA TRP A 19 -63.24 -23.80 -24.37
C TRP A 19 -62.49 -23.53 -25.69
N TRP A 20 -62.18 -24.65 -26.39
CA TRP A 20 -61.53 -24.85 -27.70
C TRP A 20 -59.98 -24.90 -27.75
N MET A 21 -59.32 -25.82 -28.47
CA MET A 21 -59.68 -27.01 -29.25
C MET A 21 -58.37 -27.74 -29.64
N GLY A 22 -58.39 -29.07 -29.85
CA GLY A 22 -57.29 -29.77 -30.54
C GLY A 22 -57.11 -31.24 -30.19
N ALA A 23 -58.01 -32.09 -30.68
CA ALA A 23 -57.82 -33.55 -30.84
C ALA A 23 -57.18 -33.83 -32.23
N PRO A 24 -57.02 -35.09 -32.76
CA PRO A 24 -57.43 -36.40 -32.24
C PRO A 24 -56.50 -37.61 -32.54
N ALA A 25 -57.01 -38.79 -32.13
CA ALA A 25 -56.86 -40.14 -32.72
C ALA A 25 -55.52 -40.90 -32.45
N ALA A 26 -55.51 -42.21 -32.18
CA ALA A 26 -56.38 -43.26 -32.72
C ALA A 26 -56.69 -44.39 -31.71
N GLN A 27 -57.87 -44.96 -31.91
CA GLN A 27 -58.41 -46.15 -31.27
C GLN A 27 -57.88 -47.41 -31.96
N GLY A 28 -57.69 -48.47 -31.19
CA GLY A 28 -57.49 -49.83 -31.67
C GLY A 28 -58.13 -50.80 -30.68
N THR A 29 -59.41 -51.07 -30.87
CA THR A 29 -60.20 -52.08 -30.17
C THR A 29 -60.22 -53.37 -31.00
N THR A 30 -59.76 -54.48 -30.43
CA THR A 30 -60.25 -55.81 -30.80
C THR A 30 -60.36 -56.68 -29.54
N SER A 31 -61.59 -56.98 -29.19
CA SER A 31 -62.02 -57.96 -28.20
C SER A 31 -61.96 -59.37 -28.79
N GLY A 32 -61.45 -60.34 -28.02
CA GLY A 32 -61.34 -61.74 -28.43
C GLY A 32 -61.11 -62.68 -27.24
N TRP A 33 -62.20 -63.05 -26.57
CA TRP A 33 -62.57 -64.37 -26.03
C TRP A 33 -61.56 -65.23 -25.21
N LEU A 34 -62.00 -65.55 -23.99
CA LEU A 34 -61.53 -66.51 -22.95
C LEU A 34 -61.29 -67.95 -23.45
N PRO A 35 -60.41 -68.77 -22.81
CA PRO A 35 -60.76 -69.39 -21.51
C PRO A 35 -59.64 -69.61 -20.48
N ARG A 36 -60.15 -69.95 -19.29
CA ARG A 36 -59.61 -70.04 -17.93
C ARG A 36 -58.85 -71.35 -17.65
N TRP A 37 -57.61 -71.25 -17.17
CA TRP A 37 -56.94 -72.26 -16.32
C TRP A 37 -56.04 -71.55 -15.28
N LEU A 38 -56.20 -71.90 -13.99
CA LEU A 38 -55.36 -71.57 -12.83
C LEU A 38 -54.31 -72.71 -12.63
N PRO A 39 -53.31 -72.65 -11.71
CA PRO A 39 -52.81 -71.56 -10.85
C PRO A 39 -51.26 -71.38 -10.91
N GLY A 40 -50.70 -70.28 -10.38
CA GLY A 40 -49.24 -70.13 -10.27
C GLY A 40 -48.77 -68.77 -9.73
N TRP A 41 -48.74 -68.67 -8.41
CA TRP A 41 -48.07 -67.68 -7.56
C TRP A 41 -46.67 -67.25 -8.07
N ALA A 42 -46.47 -65.94 -8.22
CA ALA A 42 -45.22 -65.22 -7.92
C ALA A 42 -45.46 -63.72 -8.11
N THR A 43 -46.06 -63.09 -7.10
CA THR A 43 -46.00 -61.64 -6.92
C THR A 43 -44.54 -61.27 -6.63
N GLY A 44 -43.79 -60.87 -7.67
CA GLY A 44 -42.58 -60.08 -7.49
C GLY A 44 -42.99 -58.71 -6.97
N ALA A 45 -43.00 -58.55 -5.65
CA ALA A 45 -43.10 -57.24 -5.03
C ALA A 45 -41.93 -56.39 -5.54
N ALA A 46 -42.23 -55.31 -6.27
CA ALA A 46 -41.26 -54.25 -6.49
C ALA A 46 -40.85 -53.72 -5.10
N PRO A 47 -39.56 -53.59 -4.79
CA PRO A 47 -39.15 -53.09 -3.48
C PRO A 47 -39.63 -51.64 -3.33
N ASP A 48 -40.51 -51.39 -2.36
CA ASP A 48 -40.89 -50.06 -1.87
C ASP A 48 -39.70 -49.44 -1.10
N GLY A 49 -38.62 -49.18 -1.82
CA GLY A 49 -37.47 -48.41 -1.37
C GLY A 49 -37.58 -46.96 -1.82
N PRO A 50 -37.01 -45.98 -1.08
CA PRO A 50 -36.92 -44.61 -1.54
C PRO A 50 -36.18 -44.56 -2.89
N ARG A 51 -36.83 -44.02 -3.93
CA ARG A 51 -36.24 -44.00 -5.28
C ARG A 51 -35.05 -43.03 -5.30
N PRO A 52 -33.85 -43.48 -5.70
CA PRO A 52 -32.72 -42.59 -5.84
C PRO A 52 -32.95 -41.65 -7.01
N ARG A 53 -32.69 -40.36 -6.80
CA ARG A 53 -32.59 -39.38 -7.87
C ARG A 53 -31.19 -39.48 -8.46
N LEU A 54 -31.13 -39.74 -9.75
CA LEU A 54 -29.90 -39.95 -10.48
C LEU A 54 -29.56 -38.73 -11.32
N ALA A 55 -28.27 -38.49 -11.50
CA ALA A 55 -27.73 -37.57 -12.49
C ALA A 55 -26.68 -38.31 -13.32
N GLU A 56 -26.58 -37.96 -14.59
CA GLU A 56 -25.57 -38.50 -15.50
C GLU A 56 -24.24 -37.75 -15.32
N VAL A 57 -23.12 -38.47 -15.36
CA VAL A 57 -21.79 -37.87 -15.44
C VAL A 57 -21.54 -37.43 -16.88
N ASP A 58 -21.56 -36.13 -17.14
CA ASP A 58 -21.29 -35.55 -18.45
C ASP A 58 -19.91 -34.89 -18.52
N ARG A 59 -19.46 -34.57 -19.74
CA ARG A 59 -18.31 -33.70 -19.97
C ARG A 59 -18.75 -32.29 -20.28
N GLY A 60 -18.08 -31.33 -19.67
CA GLY A 60 -18.31 -29.94 -19.99
C GLY A 60 -17.28 -29.02 -19.39
N ASN A 61 -17.48 -27.73 -19.60
CA ASN A 61 -16.59 -26.71 -19.09
C ASN A 61 -16.97 -26.37 -17.64
N ILE A 62 -15.98 -26.23 -16.77
CA ILE A 62 -16.13 -25.73 -15.40
C ILE A 62 -15.29 -24.48 -15.25
N THR A 63 -15.90 -23.44 -14.69
CA THR A 63 -15.20 -22.20 -14.33
C THR A 63 -15.38 -21.95 -12.85
N ALA A 64 -14.28 -21.92 -12.09
CA ALA A 64 -14.32 -21.51 -10.70
C ALA A 64 -14.35 -19.99 -10.62
N VAL A 65 -15.38 -19.48 -9.95
CA VAL A 65 -15.60 -18.05 -9.77
C VAL A 65 -15.48 -17.70 -8.30
N VAL A 66 -14.64 -16.72 -8.00
CA VAL A 66 -14.61 -16.06 -6.69
C VAL A 66 -15.47 -14.81 -6.79
N SER A 67 -16.47 -14.68 -5.91
CA SER A 67 -17.29 -13.49 -5.85
C SER A 67 -16.70 -12.51 -4.86
N ALA A 68 -16.58 -11.25 -5.26
CA ALA A 68 -16.06 -10.18 -4.41
C ALA A 68 -16.87 -8.90 -4.62
N THR A 69 -16.85 -8.03 -3.62
CA THR A 69 -17.44 -6.70 -3.70
C THR A 69 -16.34 -5.66 -3.55
N GLY A 70 -16.47 -4.54 -4.25
CA GLY A 70 -15.44 -3.52 -4.27
C GLY A 70 -15.96 -2.12 -4.53
N THR A 71 -15.06 -1.15 -4.42
CA THR A 71 -15.32 0.26 -4.74
C THR A 71 -14.56 0.66 -5.98
N VAL A 72 -15.20 1.45 -6.84
CA VAL A 72 -14.59 2.01 -8.06
C VAL A 72 -13.80 3.27 -7.69
N ASN A 73 -12.55 3.34 -8.09
CA ASN A 73 -11.62 4.43 -7.82
C ASN A 73 -10.90 4.84 -9.12
N PRO A 74 -10.49 6.10 -9.28
CA PRO A 74 -9.61 6.50 -10.39
C PRO A 74 -8.23 5.86 -10.24
N VAL A 75 -7.52 5.66 -11.36
CA VAL A 75 -6.16 5.10 -11.36
C VAL A 75 -5.18 5.97 -10.57
N LEU A 76 -5.27 7.29 -10.73
CA LEU A 76 -4.45 8.26 -10.03
C LEU A 76 -5.34 9.39 -9.53
N SER A 77 -5.35 9.59 -8.21
CA SER A 77 -5.98 10.74 -7.56
C SER A 77 -5.01 11.43 -6.62
N VAL A 78 -5.03 12.77 -6.62
CA VAL A 78 -4.22 13.59 -5.72
C VAL A 78 -5.13 14.47 -4.88
N GLN A 79 -4.78 14.57 -3.60
CA GLN A 79 -5.44 15.45 -2.63
C GLN A 79 -4.68 16.78 -2.60
N VAL A 80 -5.38 17.87 -2.88
CA VAL A 80 -4.82 19.22 -2.89
C VAL A 80 -5.26 19.92 -1.61
N GLY A 81 -4.30 20.27 -0.77
CA GLY A 81 -4.50 21.02 0.48
C GLY A 81 -3.93 22.44 0.42
N SER A 82 -4.18 23.22 1.47
CA SER A 82 -3.47 24.49 1.68
C SER A 82 -2.31 24.32 2.67
N GLN A 83 -1.19 24.95 2.36
CA GLN A 83 -0.04 25.08 3.27
C GLN A 83 -0.15 26.34 4.15
N LEU A 84 -0.95 27.31 3.73
CA LEU A 84 -1.14 28.58 4.43
C LEU A 84 -2.52 28.66 5.08
N SER A 85 -2.58 29.37 6.20
CA SER A 85 -3.85 29.64 6.86
C SER A 85 -4.40 30.97 6.36
N GLY A 86 -5.69 31.01 6.07
CA GLY A 86 -6.34 32.18 5.49
C GLY A 86 -7.78 31.89 5.07
N GLN A 87 -8.49 32.95 4.69
CA GLN A 87 -9.84 32.84 4.15
C GLN A 87 -9.79 32.62 2.64
N ILE A 88 -10.64 31.73 2.10
CA ILE A 88 -10.78 31.56 0.65
C ILE A 88 -11.49 32.79 0.09
N ARG A 89 -10.82 33.51 -0.81
CA ARG A 89 -11.36 34.72 -1.45
C ARG A 89 -12.04 34.41 -2.78
N GLU A 90 -11.38 33.58 -3.59
CA GLU A 90 -11.81 33.26 -4.96
C GLU A 90 -11.68 31.76 -5.21
N LEU A 91 -12.62 31.23 -5.99
CA LEU A 91 -12.66 29.85 -6.46
C LEU A 91 -12.65 29.87 -7.99
N PHE A 92 -11.74 29.13 -8.62
CA PHE A 92 -11.60 29.07 -10.08
C PHE A 92 -12.07 27.74 -10.67
N ALA A 93 -12.02 26.67 -9.88
CA ALA A 93 -12.45 25.33 -10.29
C ALA A 93 -13.61 24.83 -9.42
N ASP A 94 -14.59 24.20 -10.05
CA ASP A 94 -15.73 23.58 -9.37
C ASP A 94 -15.78 22.06 -9.59
N PHE A 95 -16.75 21.37 -8.98
CA PHE A 95 -16.97 19.95 -9.19
C PHE A 95 -17.11 19.62 -10.69
N ASN A 96 -16.51 18.51 -11.11
CA ASN A 96 -16.47 18.02 -12.49
C ASN A 96 -15.74 18.93 -13.50
N SER A 97 -15.14 20.03 -13.07
CA SER A 97 -14.30 20.86 -13.96
C SER A 97 -13.01 20.13 -14.33
N ARG A 98 -12.56 20.34 -15.56
CA ARG A 98 -11.24 19.88 -16.03
C ARG A 98 -10.22 20.95 -15.71
N VAL A 99 -9.11 20.54 -15.12
CA VAL A 99 -8.01 21.41 -14.72
C VAL A 99 -6.70 20.88 -15.29
N THR A 100 -5.82 21.80 -15.62
CA THR A 100 -4.46 21.50 -16.07
C THR A 100 -3.45 21.65 -14.93
N ALA A 101 -2.32 20.97 -15.02
CA ALA A 101 -1.25 21.05 -14.04
C ALA A 101 -0.73 22.50 -13.94
N GLY A 102 -0.69 23.03 -12.73
CA GLY A 102 -0.34 24.42 -12.42
C GLY A 102 -1.49 25.42 -12.52
N GLU A 103 -2.67 25.01 -13.00
CA GLU A 103 -3.84 25.88 -13.07
C GLU A 103 -4.32 26.29 -11.67
N PRO A 104 -4.60 27.58 -11.42
CA PRO A 104 -5.12 28.03 -10.14
C PRO A 104 -6.54 27.47 -9.92
N VAL A 105 -6.77 26.80 -8.80
CA VAL A 105 -8.09 26.23 -8.44
C VAL A 105 -8.79 27.05 -7.35
N ALA A 106 -8.02 27.68 -6.46
CA ALA A 106 -8.52 28.57 -5.42
C ALA A 106 -7.46 29.61 -5.04
N ARG A 107 -7.89 30.72 -4.45
CA ARG A 107 -7.01 31.77 -3.94
C ARG A 107 -7.43 32.21 -2.54
N LEU A 108 -6.44 32.26 -1.65
CA LEU A 108 -6.59 32.79 -0.29
C LEU A 108 -6.58 34.33 -0.30
N ASP A 109 -7.09 34.93 0.77
CA ASP A 109 -6.97 36.37 1.00
C ASP A 109 -5.50 36.77 1.24
N THR A 110 -4.91 37.48 0.28
CA THR A 110 -3.49 37.84 0.24
C THR A 110 -3.18 39.16 0.93
N ARG A 111 -4.17 39.94 1.39
CA ARG A 111 -3.96 41.31 1.91
C ARG A 111 -2.88 41.39 2.99
N THR A 112 -2.83 40.40 3.88
CA THR A 112 -1.84 40.35 4.97
C THR A 112 -0.45 39.96 4.47
N ILE A 113 -0.36 39.11 3.45
CA ILE A 113 0.90 38.67 2.85
C ILE A 113 1.46 39.78 1.96
N GLU A 114 0.63 40.46 1.17
CA GLU A 114 1.01 41.62 0.36
C GLU A 114 1.53 42.77 1.24
N ALA A 115 0.89 43.04 2.37
CA ALA A 115 1.39 44.02 3.33
C ALA A 115 2.77 43.64 3.89
N ARG A 116 3.00 42.34 4.17
CA ARG A 116 4.33 41.84 4.59
C ARG A 116 5.36 41.91 3.47
N GLN A 117 4.96 41.68 2.22
CA GLN A 117 5.83 41.80 1.05
C GLN A 117 6.29 43.25 0.90
N ALA A 118 5.36 44.20 0.97
CA ALA A 118 5.67 45.63 0.92
C ALA A 118 6.64 46.06 2.04
N ALA A 119 6.42 45.56 3.27
CA ALA A 119 7.34 45.80 4.38
C ALA A 119 8.74 45.20 4.14
N ALA A 120 8.82 43.94 3.71
CA ALA A 120 10.10 43.28 3.42
C ALA A 120 10.85 43.94 2.24
N GLN A 121 10.13 44.46 1.26
CA GLN A 121 10.71 45.22 0.15
C GLN A 121 11.28 46.56 0.62
N ALA A 122 10.58 47.27 1.51
CA ALA A 122 11.09 48.50 2.12
C ALA A 122 12.34 48.23 2.98
N ASP A 123 12.36 47.13 3.73
CA ASP A 123 13.54 46.70 4.50
C ASP A 123 14.74 46.39 3.60
N LEU A 124 14.52 45.74 2.46
CA LEU A 124 15.57 45.49 1.47
C LEU A 124 16.10 46.79 0.85
N GLN A 125 15.22 47.75 0.56
CA GLN A 125 15.62 49.06 0.06
C GLN A 125 16.47 49.81 1.08
N SER A 126 16.07 49.79 2.36
CA SER A 126 16.84 50.38 3.46
C SER A 126 18.23 49.73 3.61
N ALA A 127 18.31 48.39 3.56
CA ALA A 127 19.58 47.68 3.60
C ALA A 127 20.46 47.97 2.37
N THR A 128 19.86 48.11 1.20
CA THR A 128 20.58 48.50 -0.04
C THR A 128 21.17 49.90 0.08
N ALA A 129 20.41 50.85 0.66
CA ALA A 129 20.93 52.18 0.95
C ALA A 129 22.08 52.15 1.96
N ALA A 130 22.01 51.28 2.98
CA ALA A 130 23.11 51.09 3.94
C ALA A 130 24.39 50.56 3.27
N VAL A 131 24.28 49.64 2.31
CA VAL A 131 25.43 49.18 1.50
C VAL A 131 26.06 50.33 0.71
N LEU A 132 25.23 51.19 0.10
CA LEU A 132 25.74 52.35 -0.64
C LEU A 132 26.51 53.32 0.26
N VAL A 133 26.00 53.59 1.46
CA VAL A 133 26.71 54.41 2.46
C VAL A 133 28.02 53.75 2.91
N ALA A 134 28.01 52.44 3.16
CA ALA A 134 29.21 51.71 3.54
C ALA A 134 30.28 51.74 2.44
N ARG A 135 29.87 51.58 1.17
CA ARG A 135 30.78 51.67 0.02
C ARG A 135 31.37 53.07 -0.14
N ALA A 136 30.55 54.12 -0.03
CA ALA A 136 31.03 55.50 -0.06
C ALA A 136 32.05 55.79 1.06
N ASN A 137 31.84 55.22 2.25
CA ASN A 137 32.82 55.33 3.35
C ASN A 137 34.12 54.57 3.04
N ALA A 138 34.05 53.39 2.43
CA ALA A 138 35.24 52.65 2.00
C ALA A 138 36.03 53.39 0.91
N ASP A 139 35.34 54.00 -0.05
CA ASP A 139 35.95 54.84 -1.09
C ASP A 139 36.66 56.06 -0.48
N LYS A 140 36.02 56.71 0.51
CA LYS A 140 36.64 57.79 1.28
C LYS A 140 37.91 57.32 2.00
N SER A 141 37.85 56.19 2.70
CA SER A 141 39.04 55.64 3.40
C SER A 141 40.16 55.24 2.44
N ALA A 142 39.84 54.80 1.22
CA ALA A 142 40.85 54.55 0.18
C ALA A 142 41.52 55.85 -0.30
N ALA A 143 40.77 56.94 -0.44
CA ALA A 143 41.31 58.25 -0.76
C ALA A 143 42.19 58.80 0.39
N ASP A 144 41.78 58.62 1.65
CA ASP A 144 42.56 59.01 2.83
C ASP A 144 43.90 58.24 2.88
N LEU A 145 43.88 56.94 2.57
CA LEU A 145 45.10 56.13 2.45
C LEU A 145 46.04 56.64 1.35
N ALA A 146 45.49 57.01 0.19
CA ALA A 146 46.29 57.59 -0.90
C ALA A 146 46.92 58.93 -0.48
N SER A 147 46.19 59.78 0.25
CA SER A 147 46.72 61.02 0.81
C SER A 147 47.83 60.77 1.83
N ALA A 148 47.68 59.79 2.74
CA ALA A 148 48.70 59.44 3.71
C ALA A 148 50.00 58.94 3.04
N ARG A 149 49.87 58.15 1.97
CA ARG A 149 51.02 57.71 1.16
C ARG A 149 51.74 58.89 0.52
N ALA A 150 51.01 59.82 -0.10
CA ALA A 150 51.60 61.01 -0.70
C ALA A 150 52.30 61.90 0.34
N GLN A 151 51.78 61.99 1.57
CA GLN A 151 52.41 62.73 2.66
C GLN A 151 53.72 62.06 3.11
N LEU A 152 53.75 60.73 3.23
CA LEU A 152 54.98 59.98 3.51
C LEU A 152 56.04 60.19 2.42
N ASP A 153 55.66 60.13 1.15
CA ASP A 153 56.58 60.38 0.04
C ASP A 153 57.13 61.81 0.07
N SER A 154 56.30 62.80 0.42
CA SER A 154 56.76 64.18 0.61
C SER A 154 57.73 64.33 1.79
N ALA A 155 57.54 63.57 2.88
CA ALA A 155 58.43 63.57 4.02
C ALA A 155 59.78 62.90 3.69
N ARG A 156 59.77 61.84 2.89
CA ARG A 156 60.98 61.21 2.35
C ARG A 156 61.79 62.15 1.48
N ALA A 157 61.14 62.86 0.54
CA ALA A 157 61.82 63.86 -0.28
C ALA A 157 62.43 65.01 0.56
N ARG A 158 61.81 65.39 1.68
CA ARG A 158 62.37 66.36 2.63
C ARG A 158 63.60 65.81 3.35
N LEU A 159 63.57 64.56 3.79
CA LEU A 159 64.74 63.91 4.36
C LEU A 159 65.90 63.89 3.37
N ASP A 160 65.67 63.47 2.12
CA ASP A 160 66.70 63.44 1.08
C ASP A 160 67.37 64.82 0.90
N SER A 161 66.57 65.89 0.92
CA SER A 161 67.08 67.27 0.83
C SER A 161 67.88 67.69 2.06
N ALA A 162 67.43 67.30 3.26
CA ALA A 162 68.14 67.60 4.51
C ALA A 162 69.46 66.83 4.62
N GLU A 163 69.49 65.57 4.16
CA GLU A 163 70.70 64.74 4.09
C GLU A 163 71.71 65.29 3.08
N ALA A 164 71.24 65.81 1.93
CA ALA A 164 72.12 66.48 0.97
C ALA A 164 72.76 67.74 1.60
N GLN A 165 71.97 68.58 2.27
CA GLN A 165 72.49 69.77 2.96
C GLN A 165 73.45 69.43 4.10
N MET A 166 73.16 68.39 4.87
CA MET A 166 74.05 67.88 5.92
C MET A 166 75.39 67.42 5.31
N ARG A 167 75.36 66.63 4.23
CA ARG A 167 76.59 66.17 3.55
C ARG A 167 77.45 67.35 3.07
N ASP A 168 76.82 68.37 2.49
CA ASP A 168 77.52 69.59 2.07
C ASP A 168 78.17 70.33 3.24
N ALA A 169 77.44 70.46 4.37
CA ALA A 169 77.94 71.12 5.57
C ALA A 169 79.05 70.33 6.29
N GLU A 170 78.99 69.00 6.28
CA GLU A 170 80.06 68.16 6.80
C GLU A 170 81.33 68.27 5.95
N ALA A 171 81.18 68.26 4.62
CA ALA A 171 82.30 68.49 3.71
C ALA A 171 82.94 69.88 3.89
N GLU A 172 82.15 70.92 4.20
CA GLU A 172 82.66 72.26 4.52
C GLU A 172 83.38 72.29 5.87
N LEU A 173 82.84 71.61 6.88
CA LEU A 173 83.47 71.46 8.19
C LEU A 173 84.84 70.78 8.07
N ASP A 174 84.92 69.70 7.30
CA ASP A 174 86.17 68.97 7.05
C ASP A 174 87.20 69.85 6.34
N ARG A 175 86.76 70.61 5.32
CA ARG A 175 87.61 71.59 4.62
C ARG A 175 88.12 72.67 5.58
N ALA A 176 87.25 73.24 6.42
CA ALA A 176 87.63 74.24 7.42
C ALA A 176 88.62 73.69 8.46
N GLN A 177 88.46 72.44 8.90
CA GLN A 177 89.40 71.76 9.80
C GLN A 177 90.79 71.59 9.15
N GLN A 178 90.84 71.17 7.90
CA GLN A 178 92.10 71.03 7.16
C GLN A 178 92.82 72.37 7.01
N LEU A 179 92.09 73.45 6.71
CA LEU A 179 92.66 74.80 6.60
C LEU A 179 93.21 75.31 7.93
N ARG A 180 92.49 75.09 9.05
CA ARG A 180 93.00 75.41 10.40
C ARG A 180 94.30 74.66 10.69
N ASN A 181 94.36 73.36 10.39
CA ASN A 181 95.55 72.54 10.63
C ASN A 181 96.77 73.02 9.80
N ARG A 182 96.55 73.76 8.71
CA ARG A 182 97.61 74.39 7.89
C ARG A 182 98.02 75.80 8.36
N GLY A 183 97.48 76.30 9.48
CA GLY A 183 97.95 77.53 10.13
C GLY A 183 97.43 78.85 9.53
N VAL A 184 96.41 78.81 8.67
CA VAL A 184 95.77 80.03 8.13
C VAL A 184 94.65 80.46 9.10
N ASN A 185 94.56 81.75 9.46
CA ASN A 185 93.59 82.32 10.42
C ASN A 185 92.13 81.85 10.18
N ALA A 186 91.71 80.73 10.81
CA ALA A 186 90.45 80.02 10.48
C ALA A 186 89.59 79.64 11.71
N GLU A 187 89.88 80.12 12.92
CA GLU A 187 89.12 79.71 14.12
C GLU A 187 87.64 80.15 14.07
N ARG A 188 87.39 81.32 13.48
CA ARG A 188 86.04 81.83 13.25
C ARG A 188 85.28 81.00 12.21
N ASP A 189 85.95 80.59 11.13
CA ASP A 189 85.34 79.82 10.04
C ASP A 189 85.05 78.38 10.46
N LEU A 190 85.96 77.77 11.23
CA LEU A 190 85.74 76.45 11.82
C LEU A 190 84.56 76.48 12.80
N SER A 191 84.49 77.49 13.67
CA SER A 191 83.36 77.62 14.61
C SER A 191 82.03 77.77 13.87
N ARG A 192 82.01 78.56 12.78
CA ARG A 192 80.83 78.72 11.93
C ARG A 192 80.44 77.41 11.24
N ALA A 193 81.39 76.70 10.64
CA ALA A 193 81.12 75.43 9.96
C ALA A 193 80.64 74.34 10.94
N ARG A 194 81.20 74.29 12.16
CA ARG A 194 80.73 73.38 13.23
C ARG A 194 79.27 73.64 13.59
N PHE A 195 78.91 74.89 13.88
CA PHE A 195 77.54 75.26 14.22
C PHE A 195 76.55 74.93 13.08
N LEU A 196 76.94 75.18 11.82
CA LEU A 196 76.11 74.83 10.66
C LEU A 196 75.90 73.32 10.53
N ALA A 197 76.95 72.52 10.70
CA ALA A 197 76.85 71.05 10.67
C ALA A 197 75.97 70.52 11.81
N GLU A 198 76.13 71.03 13.04
CA GLU A 198 75.28 70.65 14.18
C GLU A 198 73.80 71.01 13.95
N ARG A 199 73.53 72.21 13.40
CA ARG A 199 72.17 72.63 13.06
C ARG A 199 71.53 71.70 12.02
N LEU A 200 72.25 71.34 10.95
CA LEU A 200 71.73 70.46 9.90
C LEU A 200 71.62 69.00 10.35
N ARG A 201 72.46 68.54 11.28
CA ARG A 201 72.27 67.26 11.98
C ARG A 201 70.99 67.24 12.81
N ALA A 202 70.66 68.33 13.49
CA ALA A 202 69.39 68.44 14.20
C ALA A 202 68.20 68.47 13.22
N GLU A 203 68.35 69.11 12.06
CA GLU A 203 67.32 69.17 11.02
C GLU A 203 67.04 67.81 10.36
N THR A 204 68.10 67.03 10.04
CA THR A 204 67.94 65.64 9.54
C THR A 204 67.29 64.73 10.58
N ALA A 205 67.68 64.84 11.85
CA ALA A 205 67.00 64.11 12.94
C ALA A 205 65.51 64.47 13.05
N ALA A 206 65.16 65.75 12.89
CA ALA A 206 63.77 66.19 12.83
C ALA A 206 63.02 65.65 11.59
N ALA A 207 63.68 65.59 10.44
CA ALA A 207 63.12 64.97 9.22
C ALA A 207 62.86 63.48 9.41
N HIS A 208 63.78 62.72 10.03
CA HIS A 208 63.54 61.32 10.40
C HIS A 208 62.35 61.14 11.35
N ALA A 209 62.24 61.98 12.38
CA ALA A 209 61.10 61.94 13.29
C ALA A 209 59.77 62.23 12.57
N SER A 210 59.80 63.12 11.57
CA SER A 210 58.63 63.42 10.75
C SER A 210 58.20 62.22 9.89
N ILE A 211 59.14 61.44 9.34
CA ILE A 211 58.83 60.20 8.60
C ILE A 211 58.17 59.18 9.52
N ALA A 212 58.74 58.94 10.71
CA ALA A 212 58.15 58.01 11.68
C ALA A 212 56.71 58.39 12.05
N GLN A 213 56.42 59.69 12.16
CA GLN A 213 55.07 60.20 12.37
C GLN A 213 54.15 59.91 11.17
N GLN A 214 54.62 60.11 9.93
CA GLN A 214 53.85 59.82 8.71
C GLN A 214 53.61 58.33 8.51
N GLU A 215 54.57 57.47 8.85
CA GLU A 215 54.43 56.02 8.80
C GLU A 215 53.36 55.52 9.78
N ALA A 216 53.32 56.10 11.00
CA ALA A 216 52.25 55.81 11.95
C ALA A 216 50.87 56.24 11.42
N GLN A 217 50.78 57.39 10.75
CA GLN A 217 49.54 57.86 10.11
C GLN A 217 49.11 56.94 8.95
N LEU A 218 50.06 56.48 8.13
CA LEU A 218 49.80 55.52 7.06
C LEU A 218 49.23 54.20 7.60
N LEU A 219 49.85 53.64 8.64
CA LEU A 219 49.38 52.41 9.28
C LEU A 219 47.94 52.60 9.84
N GLY A 220 47.66 53.75 10.44
CA GLY A 220 46.31 54.13 10.86
C GLY A 220 45.30 54.17 9.70
N ALA A 221 45.68 54.76 8.56
CA ALA A 221 44.84 54.80 7.35
C ALA A 221 44.61 53.41 6.75
N GLU A 222 45.62 52.53 6.74
CA GLU A 222 45.47 51.14 6.28
C GLU A 222 44.55 50.32 7.20
N ALA A 223 44.62 50.54 8.50
CA ALA A 223 43.69 49.94 9.44
C ALA A 223 42.26 50.44 9.22
N ALA A 224 42.08 51.75 9.00
CA ALA A 224 40.77 52.35 8.70
C ALA A 224 40.17 51.84 7.38
N GLN A 225 40.98 51.68 6.33
CA GLN A 225 40.54 51.08 5.08
C GLN A 225 40.07 49.63 5.28
N ARG A 226 40.83 48.83 6.04
CA ARG A 226 40.45 47.45 6.36
C ARG A 226 39.13 47.37 7.14
N THR A 227 38.91 48.25 8.12
CA THR A 227 37.64 48.28 8.86
C THR A 227 36.49 48.74 7.98
N ALA A 228 36.68 49.73 7.10
CA ALA A 228 35.66 50.17 6.16
C ALA A 228 35.28 49.06 5.15
N ALA A 229 36.26 48.32 4.62
CA ALA A 229 36.00 47.17 3.75
C ALA A 229 35.21 46.06 4.47
N ALA A 230 35.54 45.80 5.74
CA ALA A 230 34.78 44.86 6.57
C ALA A 230 33.34 45.34 6.82
N GLN A 231 33.12 46.66 6.98
CA GLN A 231 31.77 47.23 7.11
C GLN A 231 30.94 47.07 5.84
N VAL A 232 31.54 47.20 4.65
CA VAL A 232 30.85 46.90 3.38
C VAL A 232 30.39 45.46 3.36
N THR A 233 31.28 44.53 3.70
CA THR A 233 30.96 43.09 3.73
C THR A 233 29.82 42.80 4.73
N ALA A 234 29.83 43.43 5.90
CA ALA A 234 28.77 43.31 6.90
C ALA A 234 27.42 43.87 6.40
N ALA A 235 27.43 45.00 5.70
CA ALA A 235 26.24 45.59 5.11
C ALA A 235 25.66 44.73 3.98
N GLU A 236 26.52 44.16 3.13
CA GLU A 236 26.11 43.23 2.06
C GLU A 236 25.50 41.94 2.63
N ALA A 237 26.06 41.41 3.72
CA ALA A 237 25.47 40.28 4.43
C ALA A 237 24.08 40.61 5.00
N ALA A 238 23.91 41.81 5.56
CA ALA A 238 22.62 42.28 6.05
C ALA A 238 21.60 42.46 4.90
N GLN A 239 22.02 42.99 3.75
CA GLN A 239 21.20 43.08 2.55
C GLN A 239 20.75 41.69 2.08
N ALA A 240 21.68 40.73 2.03
CA ALA A 240 21.37 39.35 1.64
C ALA A 240 20.35 38.70 2.60
N GLN A 241 20.43 38.97 3.90
CA GLN A 241 19.44 38.53 4.89
C GLN A 241 18.05 39.12 4.59
N ARG A 242 17.95 40.42 4.28
CA ARG A 242 16.67 41.05 3.91
C ARG A 242 16.11 40.52 2.59
N ALA A 243 16.97 40.26 1.61
CA ALA A 243 16.58 39.64 0.35
C ALA A 243 16.05 38.21 0.57
N ALA A 244 16.65 37.44 1.47
CA ALA A 244 16.15 36.12 1.84
C ALA A 244 14.78 36.20 2.52
N GLN A 245 14.57 37.19 3.40
CA GLN A 245 13.28 37.43 4.04
C GLN A 245 12.19 37.82 3.03
N LEU A 246 12.50 38.68 2.05
CA LEU A 246 11.58 39.01 0.95
C LEU A 246 11.22 37.76 0.13
N ARG A 247 12.21 36.94 -0.26
CA ARG A 247 11.97 35.69 -0.98
C ARG A 247 11.05 34.73 -0.22
N GLN A 248 11.18 34.64 1.11
CA GLN A 248 10.26 33.81 1.90
C GLN A 248 8.83 34.31 1.79
N VAL A 249 8.60 35.62 1.87
CA VAL A 249 7.26 36.20 1.74
C VAL A 249 6.71 36.05 0.32
N GLU A 250 7.56 36.11 -0.70
CA GLU A 250 7.16 35.86 -2.10
C GLU A 250 6.73 34.41 -2.33
N VAL A 251 7.41 33.43 -1.70
CA VAL A 251 7.00 32.02 -1.71
C VAL A 251 5.65 31.86 -1.01
N ASP A 252 5.45 32.51 0.14
CA ASP A 252 4.16 32.49 0.82
C ASP A 252 3.05 33.11 -0.06
N LEU A 253 3.34 34.22 -0.75
CA LEU A 253 2.39 34.83 -1.68
C LEU A 253 2.07 33.91 -2.87
N ALA A 254 3.06 33.21 -3.41
CA ALA A 254 2.84 32.22 -4.46
C ALA A 254 1.97 31.05 -3.99
N ASN A 255 2.23 30.55 -2.77
CA ASN A 255 1.46 29.49 -2.13
C ASN A 255 0.04 29.92 -1.72
N ALA A 256 -0.25 31.22 -1.68
CA ALA A 256 -1.60 31.73 -1.45
C ALA A 256 -2.56 31.43 -2.61
N THR A 257 -2.03 31.18 -3.81
CA THR A 257 -2.80 30.65 -4.94
C THR A 257 -2.60 29.13 -5.00
N ILE A 258 -3.66 28.40 -4.65
CA ILE A 258 -3.67 26.94 -4.67
C ILE A 258 -3.80 26.48 -6.12
N ARG A 259 -2.91 25.61 -6.57
CA ARG A 259 -2.82 25.13 -7.95
C ARG A 259 -3.01 23.61 -8.02
N ALA A 260 -3.49 23.13 -9.16
CA ALA A 260 -3.59 21.70 -9.44
C ALA A 260 -2.20 21.09 -9.65
N PRO A 261 -1.83 19.99 -8.96
CA PRO A 261 -0.52 19.34 -9.14
C PRO A 261 -0.45 18.42 -10.38
N ILE A 262 -1.60 18.02 -10.91
CA ILE A 262 -1.73 17.13 -12.08
C ILE A 262 -2.85 17.65 -12.98
N ASP A 263 -2.75 17.34 -14.27
CA ASP A 263 -3.88 17.47 -15.19
C ASP A 263 -4.98 16.48 -14.78
N GLY A 264 -6.25 16.88 -14.84
CA GLY A 264 -7.32 15.99 -14.40
C GLY A 264 -8.71 16.61 -14.30
N VAL A 265 -9.59 15.88 -13.62
CA VAL A 265 -10.96 16.29 -13.30
C VAL A 265 -11.12 16.42 -11.80
N VAL A 266 -11.72 17.52 -11.34
CA VAL A 266 -12.05 17.73 -9.92
C VAL A 266 -13.19 16.79 -9.51
N ILE A 267 -12.87 15.81 -8.66
CA ILE A 267 -13.81 14.81 -8.13
C ILE A 267 -14.63 15.40 -6.97
N SER A 268 -13.94 16.06 -6.04
CA SER A 268 -14.58 16.68 -4.87
C SER A 268 -13.94 18.02 -4.55
N ARG A 269 -14.78 18.91 -4.02
CA ARG A 269 -14.41 20.21 -3.44
C ARG A 269 -14.95 20.24 -2.01
N ASN A 270 -14.08 20.49 -1.05
CA ASN A 270 -14.38 20.45 0.37
C ASN A 270 -14.28 21.84 1.03
N ILE A 271 -14.41 22.90 0.22
CA ILE A 271 -14.40 24.29 0.66
C ILE A 271 -15.42 25.18 -0.06
N ASP A 272 -15.75 26.30 0.57
CA ASP A 272 -16.56 27.37 0.01
C ASP A 272 -15.87 28.74 0.11
N ILE A 273 -16.30 29.67 -0.74
CA ILE A 273 -15.82 31.05 -0.73
C ILE A 273 -16.20 31.70 0.62
N GLY A 274 -15.24 32.37 1.26
CA GLY A 274 -15.41 32.96 2.58
C GLY A 274 -15.12 32.01 3.75
N GLN A 275 -14.87 30.72 3.50
CA GLN A 275 -14.46 29.79 4.55
C GLN A 275 -13.00 30.04 4.96
N THR A 276 -12.72 29.93 6.26
CA THR A 276 -11.36 30.02 6.80
C THR A 276 -10.71 28.65 6.88
N VAL A 277 -9.51 28.54 6.32
CA VAL A 277 -8.68 27.34 6.33
C VAL A 277 -7.55 27.53 7.34
N ALA A 278 -7.37 26.57 8.24
CA ALA A 278 -6.27 26.55 9.20
C ALA A 278 -5.34 25.37 8.89
N ALA A 279 -4.12 25.66 8.47
CA ALA A 279 -3.12 24.68 8.04
C ALA A 279 -2.10 24.30 9.14
N SER A 280 -2.29 24.78 10.38
CA SER A 280 -1.26 24.71 11.44
C SER A 280 -1.04 23.33 12.06
N LEU A 281 -2.05 22.46 12.10
CA LEU A 281 -1.96 21.12 12.73
C LEU A 281 -2.06 19.97 11.73
N GLN A 282 -2.83 20.14 10.66
CA GLN A 282 -3.00 19.22 9.55
C GLN A 282 -3.40 20.02 8.32
N SER A 283 -2.91 19.67 7.14
CA SER A 283 -3.35 20.32 5.90
C SER A 283 -4.73 19.75 5.53
N PRO A 284 -5.80 20.54 5.58
CA PRO A 284 -7.12 20.06 5.18
C PRO A 284 -7.13 19.81 3.67
N ILE A 285 -7.78 18.72 3.27
CA ILE A 285 -8.00 18.40 1.85
C ILE A 285 -9.05 19.37 1.33
N LEU A 286 -8.67 20.21 0.36
CA LEU A 286 -9.55 21.21 -0.25
C LEU A 286 -10.17 20.67 -1.53
N PHE A 287 -9.38 19.97 -2.33
CA PHE A 287 -9.82 19.35 -3.58
C PHE A 287 -9.27 17.93 -3.70
N MET A 288 -10.01 17.08 -4.40
CA MET A 288 -9.52 15.80 -4.88
C MET A 288 -9.59 15.78 -6.41
N ILE A 289 -8.45 15.57 -7.06
CA ILE A 289 -8.32 15.62 -8.52
C ILE A 289 -7.92 14.23 -9.03
N ALA A 290 -8.68 13.68 -9.97
CA ALA A 290 -8.33 12.44 -10.70
C ALA A 290 -7.63 12.79 -12.01
N ALA A 291 -6.54 12.09 -12.33
CA ALA A 291 -5.79 12.32 -13.57
C ALA A 291 -6.61 12.02 -14.83
N SER A 292 -7.29 10.88 -14.83
CA SER A 292 -8.25 10.50 -15.87
C SER A 292 -9.35 9.64 -15.27
N LEU A 293 -10.53 9.71 -15.87
CA LEU A 293 -11.68 8.86 -15.59
C LEU A 293 -11.89 7.82 -16.70
N ASP A 294 -11.05 7.80 -17.74
CA ASP A 294 -11.16 6.88 -18.88
C ASP A 294 -10.70 5.46 -18.51
N GLU A 295 -9.83 5.34 -17.50
CA GLU A 295 -9.43 4.09 -16.87
C GLU A 295 -9.76 4.16 -15.39
N MET A 296 -10.35 3.08 -14.87
CA MET A 296 -10.78 2.99 -13.48
C MET A 296 -10.22 1.73 -12.85
N GLU A 297 -9.95 1.78 -11.56
CA GLU A 297 -9.58 0.65 -10.75
C GLU A 297 -10.71 0.29 -9.80
N VAL A 298 -11.07 -0.99 -9.73
CA VAL A 298 -11.99 -1.49 -8.72
C VAL A 298 -11.18 -2.14 -7.63
N TRP A 299 -11.30 -1.60 -6.42
CA TRP A 299 -10.66 -2.14 -5.23
C TRP A 299 -11.62 -3.12 -4.58
N ALA A 300 -11.39 -4.41 -4.84
CA ALA A 300 -12.23 -5.51 -4.39
C ALA A 300 -11.73 -6.07 -3.07
N THR A 301 -12.64 -6.33 -2.15
CA THR A 301 -12.35 -7.00 -0.89
C THR A 301 -12.60 -8.49 -1.07
N VAL A 302 -11.53 -9.30 -0.95
CA VAL A 302 -11.57 -10.77 -1.08
C VAL A 302 -11.21 -11.41 0.25
N ASP A 303 -11.92 -12.47 0.62
CA ASP A 303 -11.67 -13.25 1.83
C ASP A 303 -10.32 -14.00 1.77
N GLU A 304 -9.67 -14.17 2.94
CA GLU A 304 -8.42 -14.93 3.07
C GLU A 304 -8.52 -16.37 2.53
N SER A 305 -9.68 -17.01 2.64
CA SER A 305 -9.88 -18.37 2.15
C SER A 305 -9.83 -18.50 0.62
N ASP A 306 -10.11 -17.41 -0.11
CA ASP A 306 -10.20 -17.39 -1.56
C ASP A 306 -9.00 -16.73 -2.25
N ILE A 307 -8.24 -15.87 -1.54
CA ILE A 307 -7.14 -15.09 -2.13
C ILE A 307 -6.04 -15.97 -2.75
N GLY A 308 -5.80 -17.15 -2.19
CA GLY A 308 -4.77 -18.09 -2.69
C GLY A 308 -5.02 -18.62 -4.10
N ARG A 309 -6.24 -18.48 -4.63
CA ARG A 309 -6.60 -18.90 -6.00
C ARG A 309 -6.50 -17.77 -7.02
N ILE A 310 -6.38 -16.52 -6.56
CA ILE A 310 -6.36 -15.33 -7.42
C ILE A 310 -4.92 -15.03 -7.84
N ARG A 311 -4.73 -14.67 -9.10
CA ARG A 311 -3.44 -14.25 -9.67
C ARG A 311 -3.61 -13.02 -10.56
N ALA A 312 -2.56 -12.22 -10.65
CA ALA A 312 -2.52 -11.11 -11.60
C ALA A 312 -2.75 -11.61 -13.04
N GLY A 313 -3.48 -10.83 -13.83
CA GLY A 313 -3.84 -11.13 -15.22
C GLY A 313 -5.16 -11.90 -15.41
N GLN A 314 -5.79 -12.41 -14.35
CA GLN A 314 -7.08 -13.10 -14.45
C GLN A 314 -8.20 -12.17 -14.95
N GLU A 315 -9.12 -12.73 -15.74
CA GLU A 315 -10.30 -12.02 -16.23
C GLU A 315 -11.35 -11.86 -15.12
N VAL A 316 -11.89 -10.65 -15.03
CA VAL A 316 -12.92 -10.29 -14.06
C VAL A 316 -14.13 -9.77 -14.81
N THR A 317 -15.30 -10.33 -14.52
CA THR A 317 -16.57 -9.77 -14.96
C THR A 317 -17.24 -9.11 -13.77
N PHE A 318 -17.62 -7.85 -13.90
CA PHE A 318 -18.26 -7.12 -12.81
C PHE A 318 -19.42 -6.27 -13.28
N THR A 319 -20.29 -5.92 -12.35
CA THR A 319 -21.44 -5.04 -12.56
C THR A 319 -21.40 -3.94 -11.52
N VAL A 320 -21.68 -2.70 -11.91
CA VAL A 320 -21.81 -1.57 -10.99
C VAL A 320 -23.28 -1.39 -10.60
N ALA A 321 -23.54 -0.97 -9.35
CA ALA A 321 -24.90 -0.84 -8.84
C ALA A 321 -25.80 0.10 -9.68
N ALA A 322 -25.21 1.13 -10.30
CA ALA A 322 -25.92 2.06 -11.18
C ALA A 322 -26.34 1.42 -12.53
N HIS A 323 -25.63 0.38 -12.99
CA HIS A 323 -25.84 -0.27 -14.28
C HIS A 323 -25.75 -1.80 -14.16
N PRO A 324 -26.72 -2.46 -13.51
CA PRO A 324 -26.69 -3.91 -13.30
C PRO A 324 -26.92 -4.73 -14.58
N ALA A 325 -27.55 -4.15 -15.60
CA ALA A 325 -27.87 -4.84 -16.86
C ALA A 325 -26.67 -5.01 -17.80
N PHE A 326 -25.56 -4.30 -17.56
CA PHE A 326 -24.40 -4.29 -18.45
C PHE A 326 -23.18 -4.83 -17.71
N PRO A 327 -22.79 -6.10 -17.94
CA PRO A 327 -21.55 -6.62 -17.38
C PRO A 327 -20.35 -5.93 -18.04
N LEU A 328 -19.47 -5.41 -17.20
CA LEU A 328 -18.19 -4.83 -17.58
C LEU A 328 -17.08 -5.87 -17.40
N GLN A 329 -16.06 -5.79 -18.24
CA GLN A 329 -14.90 -6.67 -18.17
C GLN A 329 -13.70 -5.88 -17.66
N GLY A 330 -12.90 -6.53 -16.81
CA GLY A 330 -11.65 -6.00 -16.28
C GLY A 330 -10.63 -7.12 -16.10
N ARG A 331 -9.43 -6.75 -15.66
CA ARG A 331 -8.35 -7.70 -15.36
C ARG A 331 -7.73 -7.41 -14.01
N VAL A 332 -7.36 -8.47 -13.29
CA VAL A 332 -6.63 -8.32 -12.03
C VAL A 332 -5.26 -7.71 -12.33
N LYS A 333 -5.02 -6.49 -11.85
CA LYS A 333 -3.73 -5.79 -11.99
C LYS A 333 -2.76 -6.30 -10.93
N GLU A 334 -3.16 -6.24 -9.67
CA GLU A 334 -2.34 -6.68 -8.54
C GLU A 334 -3.20 -7.06 -7.32
N ILE A 335 -2.55 -7.72 -6.36
CA ILE A 335 -3.11 -8.04 -5.06
C ILE A 335 -2.31 -7.29 -4.02
N ARG A 336 -2.97 -6.48 -3.18
CA ARG A 336 -2.31 -5.77 -2.09
C ARG A 336 -1.89 -6.77 -1.02
N LEU A 337 -0.62 -6.73 -0.62
CA LEU A 337 -0.05 -7.65 0.37
C LEU A 337 -0.46 -7.33 1.80
N SER A 338 -0.91 -6.10 2.07
CA SER A 338 -1.40 -5.68 3.39
C SER A 338 -2.88 -6.09 3.54
N PRO A 339 -3.21 -7.02 4.46
CA PRO A 339 -4.60 -7.36 4.74
C PRO A 339 -5.31 -6.26 5.54
N THR A 340 -6.63 -6.23 5.46
CA THR A 340 -7.51 -5.40 6.31
C THR A 340 -8.35 -6.33 7.17
N THR A 341 -8.29 -6.13 8.50
CA THR A 341 -9.07 -6.91 9.47
C THR A 341 -10.25 -6.08 9.96
N LEU A 342 -11.44 -6.36 9.43
CA LEU A 342 -12.69 -5.76 9.90
C LEU A 342 -13.48 -6.83 10.67
N GLN A 343 -13.80 -6.56 11.94
CA GLN A 343 -14.59 -7.47 12.78
C GLN A 343 -14.02 -8.90 12.84
N ASN A 344 -12.69 -9.04 12.96
CA ASN A 344 -11.96 -10.32 12.97
C ASN A 344 -12.03 -11.14 11.66
N VAL A 345 -12.52 -10.56 10.56
CA VAL A 345 -12.44 -11.15 9.23
C VAL A 345 -11.27 -10.53 8.48
N VAL A 346 -10.31 -11.37 8.08
CA VAL A 346 -9.12 -10.97 7.31
C VAL A 346 -9.48 -10.93 5.84
N THR A 347 -9.28 -9.77 5.22
CA THR A 347 -9.56 -9.57 3.80
C THR A 347 -8.37 -8.94 3.08
N TYR A 348 -8.18 -9.31 1.83
CA TYR A 348 -7.15 -8.75 0.95
C TYR A 348 -7.79 -7.86 -0.10
N THR A 349 -7.16 -6.73 -0.40
CA THR A 349 -7.61 -5.84 -1.47
C THR A 349 -7.02 -6.28 -2.80
N VAL A 350 -7.87 -6.67 -3.74
CA VAL A 350 -7.50 -7.00 -5.12
C VAL A 350 -7.81 -5.80 -6.01
N VAL A 351 -6.82 -5.31 -6.75
CA VAL A 351 -6.95 -4.17 -7.66
C VAL A 351 -7.27 -4.71 -9.06
N VAL A 352 -8.46 -4.37 -9.56
CA VAL A 352 -8.92 -4.76 -10.90
C VAL A 352 -8.92 -3.52 -11.80
N ALA A 353 -8.13 -3.53 -12.88
CA ALA A 353 -8.13 -2.46 -13.86
C ALA A 353 -9.23 -2.69 -14.90
N ALA A 354 -10.00 -1.65 -15.22
CA ALA A 354 -11.08 -1.71 -16.20
C ALA A 354 -11.18 -0.40 -17.01
N PRO A 355 -11.34 -0.50 -18.34
CA PRO A 355 -11.58 0.69 -19.17
C PRO A 355 -13.00 1.23 -18.95
N ASN A 356 -13.14 2.55 -18.86
CA ASN A 356 -14.40 3.25 -18.62
C ASN A 356 -14.98 3.87 -19.89
N VAL A 357 -15.20 3.02 -20.89
CA VAL A 357 -15.73 3.47 -22.18
C VAL A 357 -17.14 4.06 -21.99
N GLY A 358 -17.28 5.36 -22.29
CA GLY A 358 -18.54 6.09 -22.17
C GLY A 358 -18.87 6.59 -20.76
N GLY A 359 -17.92 6.60 -19.82
CA GLY A 359 -18.06 7.26 -18.52
C GLY A 359 -19.14 6.66 -17.61
N ARG A 360 -19.40 5.35 -17.74
CA ARG A 360 -20.47 4.64 -16.99
C ARG A 360 -20.06 4.32 -15.54
N MET A 361 -18.76 4.31 -15.27
CA MET A 361 -18.20 4.11 -13.94
C MET A 361 -17.81 5.48 -13.36
N LEU A 362 -18.35 5.80 -12.19
CA LEU A 362 -17.95 6.99 -11.42
C LEU A 362 -17.17 6.56 -10.16
N PRO A 363 -16.22 7.37 -9.69
CA PRO A 363 -15.57 7.15 -8.41
C PRO A 363 -16.57 6.96 -7.26
N GLY A 364 -16.31 6.03 -6.36
CA GLY A 364 -17.14 5.72 -5.20
C GLY A 364 -18.28 4.72 -5.45
N MET A 365 -18.51 4.27 -6.68
CA MET A 365 -19.54 3.26 -6.96
C MET A 365 -19.18 1.89 -6.35
N THR A 366 -20.19 1.15 -5.89
CA THR A 366 -20.03 -0.25 -5.50
C THR A 366 -20.11 -1.15 -6.74
N ALA A 367 -19.12 -2.03 -6.87
CA ALA A 367 -19.03 -3.02 -7.92
C ALA A 367 -19.09 -4.43 -7.33
N ASN A 368 -19.97 -5.26 -7.89
CA ASN A 368 -20.02 -6.69 -7.61
C ASN A 368 -19.27 -7.41 -8.72
N MET A 369 -18.27 -8.21 -8.37
CA MET A 369 -17.41 -8.84 -9.33
C MET A 369 -17.32 -10.35 -9.15
N ARG A 370 -17.10 -11.00 -10.28
CA ARG A 370 -16.87 -12.42 -10.44
C ARG A 370 -15.50 -12.58 -11.08
N ILE A 371 -14.53 -12.99 -10.26
CA ILE A 371 -13.15 -13.23 -10.67
C ILE A 371 -13.05 -14.68 -11.13
N ILE A 372 -12.60 -14.89 -12.37
CA ILE A 372 -12.41 -16.23 -12.92
C ILE A 372 -11.08 -16.77 -12.41
N ALA A 373 -11.12 -17.66 -11.42
CA ALA A 373 -9.92 -18.19 -10.76
C ALA A 373 -9.24 -19.31 -11.56
N ASP A 374 -10.04 -20.20 -12.15
CA ASP A 374 -9.57 -21.29 -13.01
C ASP A 374 -10.69 -21.66 -14.01
N ARG A 375 -10.32 -21.99 -15.25
CA ARG A 375 -11.23 -22.47 -16.29
C ARG A 375 -10.66 -23.75 -16.86
N ARG A 376 -11.47 -24.80 -16.83
CA ARG A 376 -11.14 -26.10 -17.43
C ARG A 376 -12.19 -26.47 -18.44
N GLU A 377 -11.72 -26.91 -19.60
CA GLU A 377 -12.57 -27.32 -20.71
C GLU A 377 -12.60 -28.84 -20.79
N ASN A 378 -13.76 -29.38 -21.20
CA ASN A 378 -13.96 -30.81 -21.46
C ASN A 378 -13.62 -31.74 -20.26
N VAL A 379 -14.00 -31.35 -19.04
CA VAL A 379 -13.76 -32.14 -17.83
C VAL A 379 -14.98 -32.98 -17.45
N LEU A 380 -14.73 -34.16 -16.85
CA LEU A 380 -15.79 -34.98 -16.25
C LEU A 380 -16.36 -34.23 -15.06
N ARG A 381 -17.66 -34.04 -15.05
CA ARG A 381 -18.31 -33.19 -14.05
C ARG A 381 -19.51 -33.89 -13.44
N VAL A 382 -19.72 -33.61 -12.17
CA VAL A 382 -20.79 -34.22 -11.37
C VAL A 382 -21.46 -33.15 -10.52
N PRO A 383 -22.80 -33.13 -10.40
CA PRO A 383 -23.48 -32.25 -9.45
C PRO A 383 -22.94 -32.45 -8.03
N ASN A 384 -22.62 -31.35 -7.34
CA ASN A 384 -22.03 -31.36 -6.00
C ASN A 384 -22.90 -32.15 -4.97
N ALA A 385 -24.20 -32.26 -5.22
CA ALA A 385 -25.11 -33.10 -4.45
C ALA A 385 -24.68 -34.58 -4.39
N ALA A 386 -24.08 -35.13 -5.45
CA ALA A 386 -23.67 -36.53 -5.49
C ALA A 386 -22.50 -36.85 -4.53
N LEU A 387 -21.60 -35.89 -4.32
CA LEU A 387 -20.47 -36.01 -3.38
C LEU A 387 -20.90 -35.90 -1.92
N ARG A 388 -22.08 -35.30 -1.66
CA ARG A 388 -22.61 -35.09 -0.31
C ARG A 388 -23.60 -36.18 0.11
N TRP A 389 -24.24 -36.84 -0.85
CA TRP A 389 -25.27 -37.83 -0.59
C TRP A 389 -24.68 -39.09 0.07
N ARG A 390 -25.40 -39.62 1.06
CA ARG A 390 -25.09 -40.89 1.75
C ARG A 390 -26.36 -41.74 1.86
N PRO A 391 -26.29 -43.06 1.70
CA PRO A 391 -27.45 -43.92 1.86
C PRO A 391 -27.97 -43.90 3.31
N PRO A 392 -29.30 -43.89 3.52
CA PRO A 392 -29.89 -43.93 4.86
C PRO A 392 -29.48 -45.23 5.58
N GLY A 393 -28.85 -45.10 6.74
CA GLY A 393 -28.34 -46.22 7.53
C GLY A 393 -26.83 -46.49 7.40
N SER A 394 -26.09 -45.79 6.52
CA SER A 394 -24.63 -45.88 6.51
C SER A 394 -24.03 -45.08 7.67
N THR A 395 -23.81 -45.74 8.80
CA THR A 395 -22.78 -45.32 9.77
C THR A 395 -21.41 -45.63 9.17
N ALA A 396 -20.98 -44.83 8.20
CA ALA A 396 -19.57 -44.73 7.87
C ALA A 396 -18.90 -43.98 9.02
N GLU A 397 -18.55 -44.72 10.07
CA GLU A 397 -17.64 -44.29 11.12
C GLU A 397 -16.33 -43.83 10.48
N GLY A 398 -16.00 -42.55 10.65
CA GLY A 398 -14.62 -42.04 10.52
C GLY A 398 -13.69 -42.56 11.61
N GLY A 399 -13.81 -43.85 11.98
CA GLY A 399 -13.09 -44.50 13.07
C GLY A 399 -12.10 -45.58 12.64
N ALA A 400 -12.16 -46.04 11.38
CA ALA A 400 -11.32 -47.15 10.90
C ALA A 400 -9.86 -46.74 10.54
N GLU A 401 -9.50 -45.45 10.57
CA GLU A 401 -8.12 -45.00 10.29
C GLU A 401 -7.18 -44.97 11.51
N VAL A 402 -7.69 -45.15 12.74
CA VAL A 402 -6.90 -44.82 13.94
C VAL A 402 -6.27 -46.05 14.64
N GLN A 403 -6.71 -47.27 14.34
CA GLN A 403 -6.11 -48.49 14.90
C GLN A 403 -5.01 -49.08 14.00
N GLY A 404 -5.18 -49.04 12.68
CA GLY A 404 -4.14 -49.47 11.73
C GLY A 404 -2.92 -48.57 11.70
N SER A 405 -3.09 -47.26 11.98
CA SER A 405 -1.99 -46.30 11.89
C SER A 405 -0.90 -46.51 12.94
N SER A 406 -1.21 -46.99 14.16
CA SER A 406 -0.19 -47.18 15.22
C SER A 406 0.71 -48.38 14.95
N ALA A 407 0.13 -49.52 14.53
CA ALA A 407 0.91 -50.70 14.14
C ALA A 407 1.76 -50.44 12.89
N MET A 408 1.22 -49.66 11.94
CA MET A 408 1.93 -49.28 10.72
C MET A 408 3.07 -48.29 11.00
N ILE A 409 2.95 -47.41 12.01
CA ILE A 409 4.05 -46.53 12.46
C ILE A 409 5.15 -47.36 13.14
N GLU A 410 4.81 -48.32 14.00
CA GLU A 410 5.80 -49.21 14.63
C GLU A 410 6.54 -50.05 13.59
N GLN A 411 5.83 -50.55 12.58
CA GLN A 411 6.43 -51.34 11.50
C GLN A 411 7.32 -50.47 10.60
N ALA A 412 6.87 -49.27 10.22
CA ALA A 412 7.66 -48.35 9.40
C ALA A 412 8.89 -47.78 10.14
N LEU A 413 8.84 -47.60 11.47
CA LEU A 413 10.00 -47.20 12.26
C LEU A 413 11.05 -48.32 12.38
N ARG A 414 10.63 -49.60 12.35
CA ARG A 414 11.55 -50.75 12.31
C ARG A 414 12.27 -50.91 10.97
N GLU A 415 11.66 -50.43 9.88
CA GLU A 415 12.24 -50.44 8.54
C GLU A 415 13.27 -49.31 8.32
N LEU A 416 13.37 -48.32 9.21
CA LEU A 416 14.44 -47.31 9.18
C LEU A 416 15.73 -47.86 9.83
N GLU A 417 16.61 -48.45 9.02
CA GLU A 417 17.90 -49.02 9.46
C GLU A 417 18.96 -47.95 9.82
N ASP A 418 18.74 -46.68 9.45
CA ASP A 418 19.67 -45.55 9.53
C ASP A 418 19.54 -44.67 10.79
N LEU A 419 18.89 -45.18 11.85
CA LEU A 419 18.73 -44.44 13.12
C LEU A 419 20.02 -44.44 13.95
N THR A 420 20.46 -43.27 14.42
CA THR A 420 21.61 -43.14 15.33
C THR A 420 21.30 -43.73 16.72
N PRO A 421 22.31 -44.14 17.52
CA PRO A 421 22.07 -44.65 18.88
C PRO A 421 21.30 -43.68 19.78
N ALA A 422 21.55 -42.38 19.65
CA ALA A 422 20.84 -41.33 20.37
C ALA A 422 19.36 -41.22 19.94
N GLN A 423 19.06 -41.30 18.64
CA GLN A 423 17.67 -41.30 18.15
C GLN A 423 16.91 -42.55 18.60
N ARG A 424 17.55 -43.72 18.62
CA ARG A 424 16.93 -44.97 19.13
C ARG A 424 16.58 -44.87 20.61
N ALA A 425 17.45 -44.26 21.42
CA ALA A 425 17.21 -44.05 22.85
C ALA A 425 16.02 -43.09 23.09
N GLU A 426 15.94 -41.99 22.35
CA GLU A 426 14.83 -41.03 22.45
C GLU A 426 13.49 -41.61 21.95
N ILE A 427 13.50 -42.39 20.86
CA ILE A 427 12.31 -43.09 20.36
C ILE A 427 11.81 -44.09 21.40
N ALA A 428 12.70 -44.91 21.97
CA ALA A 428 12.35 -45.88 23.00
C ALA A 428 11.81 -45.21 24.28
N ALA A 429 12.39 -44.07 24.69
CA ALA A 429 11.90 -43.29 25.83
C ALA A 429 10.50 -42.71 25.56
N ALA A 430 10.25 -42.20 24.36
CA ALA A 430 8.95 -41.67 23.96
C ALA A 430 7.86 -42.77 23.90
N GLU A 431 8.21 -43.98 23.44
CA GLU A 431 7.32 -45.13 23.43
C GLU A 431 7.00 -45.63 24.85
N ALA A 432 7.98 -45.64 25.75
CA ALA A 432 7.79 -46.01 27.15
C ALA A 432 6.83 -45.04 27.86
N GLU A 433 7.03 -43.73 27.68
CA GLU A 433 6.15 -42.68 28.22
C GLU A 433 4.73 -42.82 27.65
N PHE A 434 4.59 -43.07 26.34
CA PHE A 434 3.28 -43.29 25.72
C PHE A 434 2.57 -44.51 26.32
N ARG A 435 3.28 -45.62 26.53
CA ARG A 435 2.71 -46.84 27.11
C ARG A 435 2.21 -46.62 28.54
N GLU A 436 2.99 -45.91 29.36
CA GLU A 436 2.61 -45.53 30.73
C GLU A 436 1.40 -44.59 30.74
N ARG A 437 1.38 -43.61 29.83
CA ARG A 437 0.26 -42.68 29.67
C ARG A 437 -1.03 -43.38 29.25
N MET A 438 -0.91 -44.38 28.37
CA MET A 438 -2.05 -45.17 27.90
C MET A 438 -2.58 -46.13 28.98
N ALA A 439 -1.70 -46.64 29.85
CA ALA A 439 -2.06 -47.49 30.99
C ALA A 439 -2.75 -46.72 32.11
N SER A 440 -2.44 -45.43 32.28
CA SER A 440 -3.02 -44.54 33.30
C SER A 440 -4.30 -43.81 32.84
N LEU A 441 -4.89 -44.19 31.71
CA LEU A 441 -6.11 -43.54 31.20
C LEU A 441 -7.36 -43.91 32.02
N PRO A 442 -8.26 -42.94 32.32
CA PRO A 442 -9.56 -43.20 32.96
C PRO A 442 -10.47 -44.11 32.11
N GLN A 443 -11.41 -44.81 32.76
CA GLN A 443 -12.38 -45.69 32.06
C GLN A 443 -13.52 -44.94 31.35
N ASP A 444 -13.69 -43.64 31.59
CA ASP A 444 -14.70 -42.82 30.94
C ASP A 444 -14.45 -42.66 29.42
N GLY A 445 -15.45 -43.00 28.61
CA GLY A 445 -15.32 -43.11 27.15
C GLY A 445 -14.85 -41.83 26.44
N ASP A 446 -15.44 -40.68 26.74
CA ASP A 446 -15.11 -39.42 26.06
C ASP A 446 -13.79 -38.80 26.56
N ALA A 447 -13.54 -38.86 27.87
CA ALA A 447 -12.27 -38.42 28.44
C ALA A 447 -11.09 -39.26 27.93
N ARG A 448 -11.29 -40.57 27.78
CA ARG A 448 -10.29 -41.50 27.22
C ARG A 448 -9.98 -41.18 25.75
N ARG A 449 -10.98 -40.78 24.95
CA ARG A 449 -10.76 -40.38 23.54
C ARG A 449 -9.92 -39.11 23.43
N VAL A 450 -10.24 -38.07 24.18
CA VAL A 450 -9.50 -36.80 24.15
C VAL A 450 -8.06 -36.99 24.67
N GLN A 451 -7.89 -37.71 25.79
CA GLN A 451 -6.57 -37.92 26.39
C GLN A 451 -5.69 -38.88 25.58
N SER A 452 -6.27 -39.92 24.95
CA SER A 452 -5.52 -40.79 24.04
C SER A 452 -5.09 -40.07 22.76
N GLN A 453 -5.94 -39.19 22.20
CA GLN A 453 -5.56 -38.33 21.07
C GLN A 453 -4.45 -37.35 21.45
N ALA A 454 -4.51 -36.75 22.64
CA ALA A 454 -3.47 -35.85 23.14
C ALA A 454 -2.13 -36.58 23.37
N ALA A 455 -2.16 -37.79 23.93
CA ALA A 455 -0.97 -38.63 24.12
C ALA A 455 -0.33 -39.01 22.78
N ARG A 456 -1.13 -39.40 21.78
CA ARG A 456 -0.67 -39.71 20.42
C ARG A 456 -0.06 -38.49 19.72
N ARG A 457 -0.68 -37.31 19.85
CA ARG A 457 -0.16 -36.08 19.25
C ARG A 457 1.22 -35.70 19.81
N ARG A 458 1.44 -35.94 21.11
CA ARG A 458 2.75 -35.75 21.75
C ARG A 458 3.79 -36.74 21.25
N LEU A 459 3.43 -38.02 21.11
CA LEU A 459 4.31 -39.04 20.55
C LEU A 459 4.77 -38.66 19.14
N ILE A 460 3.83 -38.28 18.26
CA ILE A 460 4.14 -37.85 16.89
C ILE A 460 5.01 -36.60 16.86
N ALA A 461 4.75 -35.63 17.75
CA ALA A 461 5.57 -34.42 17.84
C ALA A 461 7.02 -34.72 18.27
N ARG A 462 7.23 -35.61 19.24
CA ARG A 462 8.57 -36.08 19.63
C ARG A 462 9.27 -36.79 18.46
N PHE A 463 8.59 -37.71 17.79
CA PHE A 463 9.16 -38.40 16.61
C PHE A 463 9.55 -37.43 15.50
N ASN A 464 8.70 -36.43 15.21
CA ASN A 464 9.01 -35.42 14.20
C ASN A 464 10.18 -34.51 14.58
N GLY A 465 10.44 -34.31 15.88
CA GLY A 465 11.59 -33.54 16.37
C GLY A 465 12.92 -34.31 16.33
N VAL A 466 12.86 -35.64 16.44
CA VAL A 466 14.05 -36.52 16.49
C VAL A 466 14.49 -36.97 15.08
N LEU A 467 13.55 -37.10 14.14
CA LEU A 467 13.81 -37.58 12.78
C LEU A 467 14.25 -36.45 11.82
N SER A 468 15.25 -36.74 10.97
CA SER A 468 15.72 -35.81 9.93
C SER A 468 14.65 -35.54 8.86
N GLY A 469 14.82 -34.48 8.06
CA GLY A 469 13.88 -34.13 6.99
C GLY A 469 13.69 -35.24 5.95
N GLU A 470 14.78 -35.94 5.58
CA GLU A 470 14.73 -37.07 4.65
C GLU A 470 14.11 -38.32 5.27
N GLN A 471 14.42 -38.61 6.55
CA GLN A 471 13.81 -39.72 7.28
C GLN A 471 12.29 -39.52 7.45
N ARG A 472 11.85 -38.28 7.69
CA ARG A 472 10.43 -37.92 7.72
C ARG A 472 9.77 -38.08 6.36
N ALA A 473 10.45 -37.71 5.27
CA ALA A 473 9.92 -37.88 3.92
C ALA A 473 9.74 -39.38 3.57
N ARG A 474 10.70 -40.24 3.96
CA ARG A 474 10.59 -41.70 3.78
C ARG A 474 9.46 -42.29 4.62
N LEU A 475 9.34 -41.91 5.89
CA LEU A 475 8.25 -42.33 6.77
C LEU A 475 6.87 -41.86 6.25
N ALA A 476 6.80 -40.67 5.64
CA ALA A 476 5.58 -40.15 5.01
C ALA A 476 5.24 -40.89 3.70
N SER A 477 6.25 -41.29 2.92
CA SER A 477 6.05 -42.08 1.70
C SER A 477 5.56 -43.50 1.98
N ALA A 478 6.04 -44.14 3.06
CA ALA A 478 5.53 -45.41 3.55
C ALA A 478 4.07 -45.31 4.06
N ARG A 479 3.63 -44.10 4.44
CA ARG A 479 2.27 -43.80 4.91
C ARG A 479 1.24 -43.60 3.78
N GLY A 480 1.62 -43.81 2.51
CA GLY A 480 0.72 -43.62 1.37
C GLY A 480 0.43 -42.17 1.02
N GLY A 481 1.23 -41.22 1.51
CA GLY A 481 1.13 -39.78 1.18
C GLY A 481 1.67 -39.45 -0.22
N GLY A 482 1.22 -40.17 -1.24
CA GLY A 482 1.57 -39.93 -2.64
C GLY A 482 0.82 -38.73 -3.21
N GLN A 483 1.58 -37.81 -3.78
CA GLN A 483 1.19 -36.59 -4.48
C GLN A 483 0.12 -36.86 -5.57
N GLY A 484 -1.16 -36.66 -5.24
CA GLY A 484 -2.27 -36.66 -6.19
C GLY A 484 -3.10 -35.41 -5.99
N ARG A 485 -3.07 -34.48 -6.96
CA ARG A 485 -3.95 -33.30 -6.97
C ARG A 485 -5.42 -33.77 -6.86
N GLY A 486 -6.17 -33.24 -5.90
CA GLY A 486 -7.61 -33.49 -5.74
C GLY A 486 -8.03 -34.04 -4.37
N THR A 487 -9.23 -33.70 -3.94
CA THR A 487 -9.81 -34.14 -2.66
C THR A 487 -10.45 -35.51 -2.82
N ALA A 488 -10.09 -36.47 -1.96
CA ALA A 488 -10.72 -37.78 -1.94
C ALA A 488 -12.19 -37.64 -1.51
N GLY A 489 -13.10 -38.24 -2.27
CA GLY A 489 -14.51 -38.29 -2.00
C GLY A 489 -15.09 -39.65 -2.36
N THR A 490 -16.35 -39.88 -1.99
CA THR A 490 -17.09 -41.08 -2.38
C THR A 490 -18.35 -40.62 -3.09
N VAL A 491 -18.57 -41.12 -4.29
CA VAL A 491 -19.83 -40.95 -5.01
C VAL A 491 -20.52 -42.31 -5.07
N TRP A 492 -21.85 -42.30 -5.08
CA TRP A 492 -22.63 -43.53 -5.16
C TRP A 492 -23.20 -43.69 -6.56
N VAL A 493 -22.91 -44.82 -7.20
CA VAL A 493 -23.41 -45.17 -8.54
C VAL A 493 -24.43 -46.29 -8.37
N VAL A 494 -25.56 -46.25 -9.09
CA VAL A 494 -26.53 -47.36 -9.04
C VAL A 494 -26.06 -48.50 -9.93
N ASP A 495 -26.07 -49.71 -9.39
CA ASP A 495 -25.80 -50.92 -10.16
C ASP A 495 -27.07 -51.34 -10.94
N GLU A 496 -26.97 -51.41 -12.28
CA GLU A 496 -28.10 -51.70 -13.18
C GLU A 496 -28.78 -53.05 -12.92
N ALA A 497 -28.07 -54.01 -12.32
CA ALA A 497 -28.60 -55.35 -12.05
C ALA A 497 -29.38 -55.47 -10.73
N THR A 498 -29.12 -54.60 -9.75
CA THR A 498 -29.65 -54.74 -8.37
C THR A 498 -30.38 -53.50 -7.85
N GLY A 499 -30.24 -52.35 -8.51
CA GLY A 499 -30.85 -51.08 -8.07
C GLY A 499 -30.26 -50.52 -6.78
N ALA A 500 -29.20 -51.13 -6.24
CA ALA A 500 -28.55 -50.73 -4.99
C ALA A 500 -27.40 -49.73 -5.26
N PRO A 501 -27.18 -48.74 -4.37
CA PRO A 501 -26.09 -47.78 -4.51
C PRO A 501 -24.73 -48.42 -4.16
N ARG A 502 -23.80 -48.40 -5.12
CA ARG A 502 -22.41 -48.84 -4.96
C ARG A 502 -21.50 -47.64 -4.66
N ALA A 503 -20.72 -47.73 -3.58
CA ALA A 503 -19.73 -46.71 -3.24
C ALA A 503 -18.56 -46.76 -4.23
N VAL A 504 -18.31 -45.65 -4.92
CA VAL A 504 -17.19 -45.47 -5.83
C VAL A 504 -16.28 -44.39 -5.25
N PRO A 505 -15.02 -44.72 -4.88
CA PRO A 505 -14.06 -43.71 -4.46
C PRO A 505 -13.68 -42.85 -5.66
N VAL A 506 -13.78 -41.53 -5.50
CA VAL A 506 -13.47 -40.56 -6.54
C VAL A 506 -12.45 -39.53 -6.04
N ARG A 507 -11.73 -38.94 -6.98
CA ARG A 507 -10.92 -37.75 -6.71
C ARG A 507 -11.59 -36.55 -7.34
N SER A 508 -11.96 -35.59 -6.51
CA SER A 508 -12.62 -34.34 -6.93
C SER A 508 -11.61 -33.22 -7.12
N GLY A 509 -11.87 -32.37 -8.10
CA GLY A 509 -11.03 -31.25 -8.53
C GLY A 509 -11.73 -29.90 -8.33
N LEU A 510 -11.70 -29.07 -9.37
CA LEU A 510 -12.30 -27.74 -9.39
C LEU A 510 -13.83 -27.81 -9.17
N THR A 511 -14.39 -26.85 -8.44
CA THR A 511 -15.85 -26.73 -8.27
C THR A 511 -16.29 -25.29 -8.54
N ASP A 512 -17.46 -25.15 -9.18
CA ASP A 512 -18.13 -23.86 -9.38
C ASP A 512 -19.22 -23.60 -8.31
N GLY A 513 -19.31 -24.46 -7.30
CA GLY A 513 -20.31 -24.45 -6.23
C GLY A 513 -21.51 -25.36 -6.48
N THR A 514 -21.88 -25.58 -7.74
CA THR A 514 -23.03 -26.41 -8.15
C THR A 514 -22.58 -27.75 -8.71
N ILE A 515 -21.48 -27.75 -9.44
CA ILE A 515 -20.88 -28.87 -10.14
C ILE A 515 -19.41 -28.98 -9.71
N THR A 516 -18.90 -30.20 -9.64
CA THR A 516 -17.52 -30.51 -9.26
C THR A 516 -16.88 -31.38 -10.32
N GLU A 517 -15.65 -31.04 -10.69
CA GLU A 517 -14.78 -31.82 -11.56
C GLU A 517 -14.39 -33.13 -10.88
N ILE A 518 -14.41 -34.23 -11.64
CA ILE A 518 -13.90 -35.53 -11.21
C ILE A 518 -12.62 -35.84 -11.99
N LEU A 519 -11.52 -36.00 -11.26
CA LEU A 519 -10.19 -36.28 -11.80
C LEU A 519 -9.96 -37.78 -12.01
N ALA A 520 -10.57 -38.63 -11.17
CA ALA A 520 -10.46 -40.07 -11.26
C ALA A 520 -11.62 -40.78 -10.54
N GLY A 521 -11.94 -41.99 -11.00
CA GLY A 521 -12.88 -42.92 -10.34
C GLY A 521 -14.25 -43.04 -10.98
N LEU A 522 -14.60 -42.21 -11.97
CA LEU A 522 -15.87 -42.29 -12.70
C LEU A 522 -15.65 -42.23 -14.21
N GLU A 523 -16.54 -42.91 -14.93
CA GLU A 523 -16.61 -42.88 -16.39
C GLU A 523 -17.73 -41.95 -16.86
N GLU A 524 -17.61 -41.48 -18.10
CA GLU A 524 -18.63 -40.68 -18.77
C GLU A 524 -19.92 -41.50 -18.97
N GLY A 525 -21.07 -40.91 -18.72
CA GLY A 525 -22.38 -41.57 -18.81
C GLY A 525 -22.79 -42.37 -17.56
N ALA A 526 -21.94 -42.47 -16.54
CA ALA A 526 -22.29 -43.17 -15.30
C ALA A 526 -23.46 -42.46 -14.58
N GLN A 527 -24.37 -43.23 -13.97
CA GLN A 527 -25.49 -42.68 -13.19
C GLN A 527 -25.16 -42.57 -11.71
N VAL A 528 -24.96 -41.34 -11.24
CA VAL A 528 -24.61 -41.04 -9.84
C VAL A 528 -25.83 -40.59 -9.04
N VAL A 529 -25.91 -41.01 -7.79
CA VAL A 529 -27.02 -40.67 -6.90
C VAL A 529 -26.83 -39.28 -6.32
N ILE A 530 -27.77 -38.38 -6.59
CA ILE A 530 -27.79 -36.99 -6.08
C ILE A 530 -28.79 -36.78 -4.95
N GLY A 531 -29.68 -37.74 -4.69
CA GLY A 531 -30.73 -37.63 -3.68
C GLY A 531 -31.59 -38.87 -3.57
N THR A 532 -32.49 -38.90 -2.60
CA THR A 532 -33.56 -39.92 -2.49
C THR A 532 -34.90 -39.22 -2.40
N GLU A 533 -35.85 -39.61 -3.24
CA GLU A 533 -37.21 -39.12 -3.15
C GLU A 533 -37.96 -39.89 -2.05
N ARG A 534 -38.48 -39.16 -1.06
CA ARG A 534 -39.49 -39.72 -0.15
C ARG A 534 -40.76 -39.89 -0.95
N ALA A 535 -41.29 -41.12 -0.99
CA ALA A 535 -42.64 -41.37 -1.47
C ALA A 535 -43.61 -40.49 -0.68
N THR A 536 -44.22 -39.51 -1.34
CA THR A 536 -45.33 -38.75 -0.77
C THR A 536 -46.51 -39.70 -0.61
N ALA A 537 -46.83 -40.06 0.62
CA ALA A 537 -48.03 -40.81 0.93
C ALA A 537 -49.24 -40.02 0.44
N ARG A 538 -49.95 -40.58 -0.55
CA ARG A 538 -51.28 -40.15 -0.97
C ARG A 538 -52.20 -40.27 0.25
N ALA A 539 -52.54 -39.17 0.91
CA ALA A 539 -53.53 -39.16 1.98
C ALA A 539 -54.90 -39.48 1.36
N GLY A 540 -55.35 -40.73 1.55
CA GLY A 540 -56.70 -41.18 1.22
C GLY A 540 -57.71 -40.59 2.20
N ALA A 541 -58.77 -39.99 1.65
CA ALA A 541 -59.97 -39.63 2.38
C ALA A 541 -60.71 -40.87 2.90
N GLY A 542 -61.21 -40.83 4.14
CA GLY A 542 -62.24 -41.78 4.61
C GLY A 542 -62.31 -41.96 6.14
N SER A 543 -63.50 -41.65 6.69
CA SER A 543 -64.05 -42.05 8.01
C SER A 543 -63.59 -41.24 9.24
N ALA A 544 -64.34 -40.25 9.75
CA ALA A 544 -65.64 -40.29 10.47
C ALA A 544 -65.54 -40.66 11.98
N LEU A 545 -65.89 -39.66 12.80
CA LEU A 545 -66.70 -39.68 14.03
C LEU A 545 -66.38 -40.68 15.17
N ARG A 546 -65.95 -40.12 16.31
CA ARG A 546 -66.30 -40.36 17.75
C ARG A 546 -65.15 -39.73 18.56
N GLY A 547 -65.30 -38.96 19.63
CA GLY A 547 -66.38 -38.75 20.59
C GLY A 547 -65.69 -38.61 21.95
N PHE A 548 -65.97 -37.49 22.64
CA PHE A 548 -65.43 -36.97 23.91
C PHE A 548 -64.16 -36.12 23.85
#